data_AF-A0A8T5XTC8-F1
#
_entry.id   AF-A0A8T5XTC8-F1
#
_cell.length_a   1.000
_cell.length_b   1.000
_cell.length_c   1.000
_cell.angle_alpha   90.00
_cell.angle_beta   90.00
_cell.angle_gamma   90.00
#
_symmetry.space_group_name_H-M   'P 1'
#
loop_
_entity.id
_entity.type
_entity.pdbx_description
1 polymer ?
#
loop_
_entity_poly.entity_id
_entity_poly.type
_entity_poly.pdbx_seq_one_letter_code
_entity_poly.pdbx_strand_id
1 'polypeptide(L)' 'MIKMLEGFTTFELLKLFAPLIIFELIFKVFCIVKMIKEGVRNLSIPIWLIIIVLLSTFGPISFLLFGRRRNYDKS' A
#
# COMPACT_ATOMS: atom_id res chain seq x y z
N MET A 1 -0.95 -35.62 3.96
CA MET A 1 -0.15 -34.50 3.40
C MET A 1 -0.43 -33.16 4.09
N ILE A 2 -0.93 -33.14 5.36
CA ILE A 2 -1.23 -31.90 6.11
C ILE A 2 -0.55 -31.92 7.52
N LYS A 3 0.41 -32.83 7.76
CA LYS A 3 1.08 -32.98 9.06
C LYS A 3 2.25 -32.02 9.33
N MET A 4 2.64 -31.19 8.35
CA MET A 4 3.78 -30.27 8.49
C MET A 4 3.39 -28.90 9.10
N LEU A 5 2.10 -28.59 9.25
CA LEU A 5 1.62 -27.27 9.71
C LEU A 5 1.18 -27.25 11.18
N GLU A 6 1.44 -28.29 11.97
CA GLU A 6 1.10 -28.32 13.40
C GLU A 6 2.25 -27.80 14.30
N GLY A 7 3.45 -27.59 13.75
CA GLY A 7 4.63 -27.15 14.52
C GLY A 7 4.90 -25.64 14.53
N PHE A 8 4.32 -24.88 13.58
CA PHE A 8 4.53 -23.43 13.53
C PHE A 8 3.62 -22.74 14.54
N THR A 9 4.21 -22.30 15.64
CA THR A 9 3.51 -21.43 16.61
C THR A 9 3.10 -20.13 15.88
N THR A 10 1.96 -19.53 16.23
CA THR A 10 1.49 -18.24 15.67
C THR A 10 2.56 -17.14 15.68
N PHE A 11 3.48 -17.19 16.64
CA PHE A 11 4.66 -16.32 16.71
C PHE A 11 5.65 -16.50 15.54
N GLU A 12 5.90 -17.73 15.08
CA GLU A 12 6.82 -17.99 13.97
C GLU A 12 6.21 -17.55 12.64
N LEU A 13 4.91 -17.79 12.45
CA LEU A 13 4.16 -17.27 11.31
C LEU A 13 4.20 -15.74 11.31
N LEU A 14 3.96 -15.10 12.46
CA LEU A 14 4.06 -13.64 12.59
C LEU A 14 5.46 -13.15 12.22
N LYS A 15 6.53 -13.85 12.63
CA LYS A 15 7.92 -13.48 12.32
C LYS A 15 8.25 -13.63 10.83
N LEU A 16 7.63 -14.59 10.16
CA LEU A 16 7.76 -14.82 8.71
C LEU A 16 7.00 -13.77 7.89
N PHE A 17 5.81 -13.37 8.35
CA PHE A 17 5.00 -12.31 7.71
C PHE A 17 5.37 -10.90 8.17
N ALA A 18 6.15 -10.74 9.25
CA ALA A 18 6.63 -9.46 9.77
C ALA A 18 7.23 -8.55 8.69
N PRO A 19 8.18 -9.00 7.83
CA PRO A 19 8.72 -8.14 6.78
C PRO A 19 7.65 -7.70 5.77
N LEU A 20 6.69 -8.57 5.47
CA LEU A 20 5.60 -8.27 4.53
C LEU A 20 4.66 -7.21 5.11
N ILE A 21 4.30 -7.32 6.38
CA ILE A 21 3.44 -6.34 7.08
C ILE A 21 4.15 -4.99 7.19
N ILE A 22 5.42 -4.97 7.57
CA ILE A 22 6.23 -3.75 7.65
C ILE A 22 6.33 -3.10 6.26
N PHE A 23 6.59 -3.89 5.22
CA PHE A 23 6.67 -3.40 3.86
C PHE A 23 5.33 -2.81 3.40
N GLU A 24 4.22 -3.48 3.69
CA GLU A 24 2.89 -2.98 3.35
C GLU A 24 2.55 -1.67 4.07
N LEU A 25 2.89 -1.55 5.36
CA LEU A 25 2.72 -0.33 6.14
C LEU A 25 3.52 0.83 5.54
N ILE A 26 4.81 0.61 5.23
CA ILE A 26 5.66 1.63 4.60
C ILE A 26 5.07 2.04 3.25
N PHE A 27 4.59 1.08 2.45
CA PHE A 27 4.03 1.35 1.14
C PHE A 27 2.75 2.19 1.22
N LYS A 28 1.84 1.87 2.15
CA LYS A 28 0.64 2.68 2.43
C LYS A 28 1.00 4.10 2.86
N VAL A 29 1.89 4.24 3.85
CA VAL A 29 2.32 5.56 4.35
C VAL A 29 3.01 6.36 3.24
N PHE A 30 3.88 5.74 2.46
CA PHE A 30 4.56 6.37 1.34
C PHE A 30 3.57 6.93 0.31
N CYS A 31 2.55 6.16 -0.06
CA CYS A 31 1.50 6.64 -0.96
C CYS A 31 0.69 7.80 -0.37
N ILE A 32 0.35 7.76 0.93
CA ILE A 32 -0.37 8.85 1.59
C ILE A 32 0.47 10.14 1.61
N VAL A 33 1.74 10.06 2.03
CA VAL A 33 2.66 11.21 2.04
C VAL A 33 2.83 11.78 0.63
N LYS A 34 2.98 10.90 -0.37
CA LYS A 34 3.11 11.31 -1.76
C LYS A 34 1.83 11.93 -2.31
N MET A 35 0.66 11.43 -1.91
CA MET A 35 -0.65 12.00 -2.24
C MET A 35 -0.82 13.42 -1.71
N ILE A 36 -0.41 13.66 -0.46
CA ILE A 36 -0.46 15.00 0.15
C ILE A 36 0.54 15.93 -0.54
N LYS A 37 1.74 15.44 -0.90
CA LYS A 37 2.82 16.25 -1.47
C LYS A 37 2.62 16.63 -2.94
N GLU A 38 2.20 15.68 -3.79
CA GLU A 38 2.01 15.92 -5.23
C GLU A 38 0.60 16.40 -5.58
N GLY A 39 -0.35 16.24 -4.65
CA GLY A 39 -1.76 16.47 -4.91
C GLY A 39 -2.36 15.41 -5.84
N VAL A 40 -3.68 15.35 -5.86
CA VAL A 40 -4.44 14.41 -6.67
C VAL A 40 -4.92 15.11 -7.95
N ARG A 41 -4.62 14.53 -9.12
CA ARG A 41 -4.95 15.14 -10.41
C ARG A 41 -6.35 14.78 -10.92
N ASN A 42 -6.79 13.54 -10.67
CA ASN A 42 -7.98 12.98 -11.29
C ASN A 42 -9.22 12.96 -10.38
N LEU A 43 -9.04 12.81 -9.06
CA LEU A 43 -10.11 12.65 -8.07
C LEU A 43 -9.78 13.43 -6.79
N SER A 44 -10.78 13.84 -6.02
CA SER A 44 -10.62 14.51 -4.73
C SER A 44 -9.85 13.66 -3.71
N ILE A 45 -9.03 14.31 -2.87
CA ILE A 45 -8.17 13.68 -1.83
C ILE A 45 -8.92 12.64 -0.96
N PRO A 46 -10.14 12.93 -0.44
CA PRO A 46 -10.85 11.95 0.39
C PRO A 46 -11.24 10.67 -0.36
N ILE A 47 -11.48 10.74 -1.68
CA ILE A 47 -11.90 9.59 -2.47
C ILE A 47 -10.72 8.62 -2.66
N TRP A 48 -9.53 9.16 -2.90
CA TRP A 48 -8.30 8.35 -2.95
C TRP A 48 -7.97 7.69 -1.61
N LEU A 49 -8.23 8.39 -0.50
CA LEU A 49 -8.04 7.84 0.84
C LEU A 49 -8.98 6.65 1.09
N ILE A 50 -10.25 6.74 0.68
CA ILE A 50 -11.21 5.63 0.73
C ILE A 50 -10.72 4.43 -0.09
N ILE A 51 -10.22 4.66 -1.31
CA ILE A 51 -9.70 3.62 -2.20
C ILE A 51 -8.49 2.92 -1.56
N ILE A 52 -7.56 3.67 -0.97
CA ILE A 52 -6.37 3.12 -0.28
C ILE A 52 -6.79 2.26 0.93
N VAL A 53 -7.80 2.69 1.68
CA VAL A 53 -8.30 1.95 2.85
C VAL A 53 -9.08 0.69 2.43
N LEU A 54 -9.96 0.76 1.43
CA LEU A 54 -10.77 -0.39 0.99
C LEU A 54 -9.93 -1.46 0.27
N LEU A 55 -8.97 -1.05 -0.56
CA LEU A 55 -8.23 -1.97 -1.44
C LEU A 55 -6.86 -2.38 -0.88
N SER A 56 -6.54 -2.00 0.37
CA SER A 56 -5.29 -2.27 1.08
C SER A 56 -4.01 -2.13 0.26
N THR A 57 -3.53 -3.17 -0.42
CA THR A 57 -2.31 -3.15 -1.24
C THR A 57 -2.59 -2.64 -2.66
N PHE A 58 -3.76 -2.97 -3.23
CA PHE A 58 -4.15 -2.54 -4.59
C PHE A 58 -4.51 -1.05 -4.65
N GLY A 59 -5.01 -0.49 -3.54
CA GLY A 59 -5.31 0.94 -3.43
C GLY A 59 -4.09 1.86 -3.66
N PRO A 60 -2.99 1.71 -2.91
CA PRO A 60 -1.77 2.50 -3.14
C PRO A 60 -1.11 2.22 -4.49
N ILE A 61 -1.23 1.00 -5.04
CA ILE A 61 -0.73 0.67 -6.39
C ILE A 61 -1.51 1.45 -7.46
N SER A 62 -2.84 1.43 -7.40
CA SER A 62 -3.68 2.20 -8.32
C SER A 62 -3.43 3.72 -8.19
N PHE A 63 -3.13 4.21 -6.98
CA PHE A 63 -2.74 5.62 -6.74
C PHE A 63 -1.47 5.99 -7.49
N LEU A 64 -0.44 5.15 -7.37
CA LEU A 64 0.83 5.36 -8.07
C LEU A 64 0.67 5.36 -9.59
N LEU A 65 -0.22 4.52 -10.13
CA LEU A 65 -0.47 4.38 -11.56
C LEU A 65 -1.31 5.51 -12.14
N PHE A 66 -2.47 5.81 -11.54
CA PHE A 66 -3.48 6.70 -12.11
C PHE A 66 -3.67 8.01 -11.33
N GLY A 67 -3.39 8.01 -10.03
CA GLY A 67 -3.58 9.19 -9.16
C GLY A 67 -2.47 10.23 -9.29
N ARG A 68 -1.28 9.81 -9.74
CA ARG A 68 -0.09 10.67 -9.76
C ARG A 68 -0.14 11.71 -10.88
N ARG A 69 0.01 12.99 -10.52
CA ARG A 69 0.21 14.08 -11.49
C ARG A 69 1.58 13.88 -12.13
N ARG A 70 1.62 13.23 -13.29
CA ARG A 70 2.81 13.16 -14.16
C ARG A 70 3.26 14.60 -14.46
N ASN A 71 4.18 15.14 -13.67
CA ASN A 71 4.93 16.34 -14.01
C ASN A 71 5.99 15.93 -15.03
N TYR A 72 5.56 15.63 -16.26
CA TYR A 72 6.41 15.48 -17.44
C TYR A 72 6.36 16.79 -18.24
N ASP A 73 6.63 17.91 -17.58
CA ASP A 73 6.75 19.19 -18.28
C ASP A 73 7.70 20.13 -17.54
N LYS A 74 8.98 19.84 -17.66
CA LYS A 74 10.06 20.82 -17.68
C LYS A 74 11.10 20.30 -18.66
N SER A 75 10.82 20.43 -19.95
CA SER A 75 11.83 20.36 -21.00
C SER A 75 11.62 21.48 -21.99
#